data_AF-A0AAW5KH90-F1
#
_entry.id   AF-A0AAW5KH90-F1
#
_cell.length_a   1.000
_cell.length_b   1.000
_cell.length_c   1.000
_cell.angle_alpha   90.00
_cell.angle_beta   90.00
_cell.angle_gamma   90.00
#
_symmetry.space_group_name_H-M   'P 1'
#
loop_
_entity.id
_entity.type
_entity.pdbx_description
1 polymer ?
#
loop_
_entity_poly.entity_id
_entity_poly.type
_entity_poly.pdbx_seq_one_letter_code
_entity_poly.pdbx_strand_id
1 'polypeptide(L)' 'GFRAEVCREMEALGLSFVEEKNKAASRQDAKFSAEGSKVEAWVIPTYEELMIARDTLELIEK' A
#
# COMPACT_ATOMS: atom_id res chain seq x y z
N GLY A 1 6.36 -6.05 13.24
CA GLY A 1 6.31 -4.69 12.69
C GLY A 1 4.87 -4.41 12.30
N PHE A 2 4.38 -3.19 12.56
CA PHE A 2 2.94 -2.89 12.61
C PHE A 2 2.10 -3.49 11.47
N ARG A 3 2.51 -3.34 10.19
CA ARG A 3 1.79 -3.94 9.04
C ARG A 3 1.63 -5.46 9.15
N ALA A 4 2.70 -6.17 9.53
CA ALA A 4 2.67 -7.62 9.67
C ALA A 4 1.78 -8.06 10.83
N GLU A 5 1.73 -7.29 11.92
CA GLU A 5 0.82 -7.58 13.05
C GLU A 5 -0.65 -7.44 12.65
N VAL A 6 -0.99 -6.37 11.92
CA VAL A 6 -2.36 -6.14 11.43
C VAL A 6 -2.77 -7.20 10.39
N CYS A 7 -1.88 -7.56 9.47
CA CYS A 7 -2.21 -8.44 8.35
C CYS A 7 -2.13 -9.95 8.67
N ARG A 8 -1.60 -10.34 9.84
CA ARG A 8 -1.30 -11.76 10.16
C ARG A 8 -2.54 -12.66 10.15
N GLU A 9 -3.68 -12.13 10.61
CA GLU A 9 -4.93 -12.89 10.75
C GLU A 9 -5.92 -12.63 9.60
N MET A 10 -5.45 -12.03 8.50
CA MET A 10 -6.29 -11.68 7.34
C MET A 10 -6.37 -12.78 6.27
N GLU A 11 -5.80 -13.97 6.52
CA GLU A 11 -5.84 -15.08 5.57
C GLU A 11 -7.28 -15.51 5.23
N ALA A 12 -8.18 -15.50 6.22
CA ALA A 12 -9.61 -15.77 6.02
C ALA A 12 -10.30 -14.74 5.09
N LEU A 13 -9.75 -13.52 5.00
CA LEU A 13 -10.20 -12.46 4.09
C LEU A 13 -9.47 -12.51 2.74
N GLY A 14 -8.59 -13.49 2.54
CA GLY A 14 -7.87 -13.72 1.29
C GLY A 14 -6.54 -12.97 1.16
N LEU A 15 -6.03 -12.37 2.25
CA LEU A 15 -4.72 -11.72 2.27
C LEU A 15 -3.65 -12.65 2.85
N SER A 16 -2.67 -13.01 2.04
CA SER A 16 -1.41 -13.61 2.46
C SER A 16 -0.24 -12.75 2.00
N PHE A 17 0.86 -12.71 2.77
CA PHE A 17 1.98 -11.82 2.49
C PHE A 17 3.34 -12.44 2.80
N VAL A 18 4.40 -11.85 2.24
CA VAL A 18 5.78 -12.29 2.44
C VAL A 18 6.47 -11.35 3.43
N GLU A 19 6.88 -11.89 4.59
CA GLU A 19 7.47 -11.11 5.69
C GLU A 19 8.68 -10.27 5.23
N GLU A 20 9.56 -10.84 4.40
CA GLU A 20 10.73 -10.14 3.89
C GLU A 20 10.36 -9.02 2.90
N LYS A 21 9.36 -9.24 2.04
CA LYS A 21 8.86 -8.17 1.16
C LYS A 21 8.22 -7.05 1.98
N ASN A 22 7.47 -7.39 3.02
CA ASN A 22 6.87 -6.41 3.92
C ASN A 22 7.94 -5.55 4.62
N LYS A 23 9.05 -6.13 5.07
CA LYS A 23 10.17 -5.38 5.66
C LYS A 23 10.84 -4.47 4.63
N ALA A 24 11.08 -4.97 3.42
CA ALA A 24 11.73 -4.23 2.34
C ALA A 24 10.85 -3.13 1.69
N ALA A 25 9.52 -3.19 1.85
CA ALA A 25 8.57 -2.26 1.24
C ALA A 25 8.55 -0.84 1.87
N SER A 26 9.41 -0.54 2.84
CA SER A 26 9.39 0.77 3.51
C SER A 26 9.79 1.91 2.58
N ARG A 27 9.03 3.02 2.61
CA ARG A 27 9.30 4.29 1.88
C ARG A 27 9.34 4.18 0.35
N GLN A 28 8.75 3.14 -0.23
CA GLN A 28 8.67 2.98 -1.67
C GLN A 28 7.40 2.25 -2.06
N ASP A 29 6.98 2.42 -3.32
CA ASP A 29 5.90 1.65 -3.93
C ASP A 29 6.33 0.18 -4.03
N ALA A 30 5.71 -0.68 -3.23
CA ALA A 30 6.07 -2.09 -3.20
C ALA A 30 4.90 -2.98 -2.78
N LYS A 31 4.61 -3.98 -3.63
CA LYS A 31 3.72 -5.08 -3.29
C LYS A 31 4.39 -6.03 -2.31
N PHE A 32 3.71 -6.33 -1.21
CA PHE A 32 4.19 -7.30 -0.22
C PHE A 32 3.27 -8.52 -0.05
N SER A 33 2.09 -8.52 -0.67
CA SER A 33 1.26 -9.72 -0.75
C SER A 33 1.96 -10.85 -1.51
N ALA A 34 1.65 -12.09 -1.14
CA ALA A 34 2.17 -13.28 -1.80
C ALA A 34 1.56 -13.42 -3.21
N GLU A 35 2.25 -14.14 -4.09
CA GLU A 35 1.86 -14.30 -5.50
C GLU A 35 0.49 -14.98 -5.67
N GLY A 36 0.09 -15.84 -4.73
CA GLY A 36 -1.23 -16.48 -4.69
C GLY A 36 -2.25 -15.79 -3.78
N SER A 37 -1.95 -14.62 -3.22
CA SER A 37 -2.89 -13.88 -2.38
C SER A 37 -4.08 -13.41 -3.21
N LYS A 38 -5.31 -13.63 -2.71
CA LYS A 38 -6.54 -13.16 -3.38
C LYS A 38 -6.69 -11.65 -3.31
N VAL A 39 -6.19 -11.06 -2.22
CA VAL A 39 -6.14 -9.61 -2.00
C VAL A 39 -4.71 -9.14 -2.16
N GLU A 40 -4.51 -8.06 -2.91
CA GLU A 40 -3.21 -7.41 -3.00
C GLU A 40 -2.98 -6.46 -1.82
N ALA A 41 -1.73 -6.43 -1.33
CA ALA A 41 -1.32 -5.48 -0.31
C ALA A 41 -0.04 -4.78 -0.73
N TRP A 42 -0.09 -3.45 -0.68
CA TRP A 42 0.95 -2.55 -1.15
C TRP A 42 1.32 -1.54 -0.06
N VAL A 43 2.59 -1.15 -0.05
CA VAL A 43 3.00 0.12 0.55
C VAL A 43 3.07 1.13 -0.59
N ILE A 44 2.35 2.24 -0.44
CA ILE A 44 2.37 3.37 -1.36
C ILE A 44 2.63 4.61 -0.50
N PRO A 45 3.80 5.27 -0.58
CA PRO A 45 4.03 6.53 0.09
C PRO A 45 3.02 7.57 -0.41
N THR A 46 2.39 8.26 0.52
CA THR A 46 1.52 9.38 0.17
C THR A 46 2.36 10.54 -0.37
N TYR A 47 1.78 11.32 -1.29
CA TYR A 47 2.37 12.57 -1.74
C TYR A 47 1.31 13.67 -1.74
N GLU A 48 1.07 14.23 -0.56
CA GLU A 48 -0.05 15.13 -0.29
C GLU A 48 0.06 16.43 -1.08
N GLU A 49 1.26 17.00 -1.21
CA GLU A 49 1.50 18.23 -1.96
C GLU A 49 1.17 18.08 -3.44
N LEU A 50 1.49 16.91 -4.01
CA LEU A 50 1.17 16.61 -5.40
C LEU A 50 -0.34 16.47 -5.61
N MET A 51 -1.05 15.86 -4.66
CA MET A 51 -2.51 15.75 -4.69
C MET A 51 -3.15 17.14 -4.61
N ILE A 52 -2.73 17.97 -3.65
CA ILE A 52 -3.22 19.36 -3.52
C ILE A 52 -2.95 20.18 -4.80
N ALA A 53 -1.76 20.05 -5.39
CA ALA A 53 -1.41 20.77 -6.61
C ALA A 53 -2.30 20.36 -7.80
N ARG A 54 -2.58 19.06 -7.95
CA ARG A 54 -3.47 18.54 -8.99
C ARG A 54 -4.92 19.01 -8.79
N ASP A 55 -5.43 18.92 -7.57
CA ASP A 55 -6.79 19.37 -7.24
C ASP A 55 -6.94 20.89 -7.48
N THR A 56 -5.90 21.67 -7.14
CA THR A 56 -5.88 23.11 -7.38
C THR A 56 -5.90 23.41 -8.89
N LEU A 57 -5.11 22.70 -9.68
CA LEU A 57 -5.08 22.87 -11.14
C LEU A 57 -6.44 22.51 -11.76
N GLU A 58 -7.03 21.38 -11.38
CA GLU A 58 -8.35 20.96 -11.88
C GLU A 58 -9.44 21.99 -11.55
N LEU A 59 -9.37 22.63 -10.38
CA LEU A 59 -10.34 23.64 -9.96
C LEU A 59 -10.24 24.93 -10.79
N ILE A 60 -9.04 25.35 -11.18
CA ILE A 60 -8.84 26.60 -11.93
C ILE A 60 -8.99 26.43 -13.45
N GLU A 61 -8.95 25.20 -13.97
CA GLU A 61 -9.14 24.88 -15.39
C GLU A 61 -10.62 24.62 -15.78
N LYS A 62 -11.56 24.68 -14.82
CA LYS A 62 -13.01 24.64 -15.05
C LYS A 62 -13.58 26.03 -15.33
#